data_AF-A0A183CCG4-F1
#
_entry.id   AF-A0A183CCG4-F1
#
_cell.length_a   1.000
_cell.length_b   1.000
_cell.length_c   1.000
_cell.angle_alpha   90.00
_cell.angle_beta   90.00
_cell.angle_gamma   90.00
#
_symmetry.space_group_name_H-M   'P 1'
#
loop_
_entity.id
_entity.type
_entity.pdbx_description
1 polymer ?
#
loop_
_entity_poly.entity_id
_entity_poly.type
_entity_poly.pdbx_seq_one_letter_code
_entity_poly.pdbx_strand_id
1 'polypeptide(L)'
;MSLIKKIDKDSVEGLEGSLSLFSLPPTNVAINKTNVRELLPLSALNQTGPYLFRLFSDSQYCDLSKTYLYLLSSIERKNTAGEWVPISDTEPTDKHVGVIQNFGSSFIRSLKVNISGIEVFDSSIYYHYRDYIMQELGYSHEIRKALHEAGCYYVDDNDQNLYTNKGFTARASRFAGGQQCETMVKLNFDLARQNALMLNNQDVIFTIHRNNDAFLLLTPPWKTAGAGGVDVWHENAIVKICGKTR
;
A
#
# COMPACT_ATOMS: atom_id res chain seq x y z
N MET A 1 -31.22 16.85 -38.28
CA MET A 1 -30.88 15.49 -37.81
C MET A 1 -29.86 15.64 -36.69
N SER A 2 -30.26 15.43 -35.43
CA SER A 2 -29.31 15.43 -34.31
C SER A 2 -28.58 14.09 -34.28
N LEU A 3 -27.25 14.13 -34.34
CA LEU A 3 -26.32 13.00 -34.46
C LEU A 3 -26.01 12.31 -33.12
N ILE A 4 -26.88 12.43 -32.11
CA ILE A 4 -26.60 11.95 -30.77
C ILE A 4 -27.31 10.60 -30.57
N LYS A 5 -26.55 9.52 -30.65
CA LYS A 5 -27.06 8.16 -30.37
C LYS A 5 -27.20 7.97 -28.86
N LYS A 6 -28.41 7.60 -28.44
CA LYS A 6 -28.67 7.07 -27.10
C LYS A 6 -27.94 5.73 -26.93
N ILE A 7 -27.42 5.47 -25.72
CA ILE A 7 -26.76 4.21 -25.39
C ILE A 7 -27.79 3.06 -25.34
N ASP A 8 -28.99 3.34 -24.83
CA ASP A 8 -30.13 2.43 -24.81
C ASP A 8 -31.42 3.16 -25.22
N LYS A 9 -32.38 2.45 -25.84
CA LYS A 9 -33.64 3.05 -26.30
C LYS A 9 -34.47 3.68 -25.17
N ASP A 10 -34.35 3.14 -23.95
CA ASP A 10 -35.10 3.56 -22.78
C ASP A 10 -34.34 4.64 -21.98
N SER A 11 -33.12 5.01 -22.42
CA SER A 11 -32.34 6.07 -21.78
C SER A 11 -32.89 7.48 -22.07
N VAL A 12 -32.96 8.28 -21.02
CA VAL A 12 -33.31 9.71 -21.10
C VAL A 12 -32.10 10.50 -21.60
N GLU A 13 -32.34 11.54 -22.39
CA GLU A 13 -31.28 12.43 -22.86
C GLU A 13 -30.71 13.21 -21.67
N GLY A 14 -29.46 12.94 -21.33
CA GLY A 14 -28.75 13.61 -20.25
C GLY A 14 -27.97 14.81 -20.75
N LEU A 15 -28.02 15.92 -20.01
CA LEU A 15 -27.04 16.99 -20.14
C LEU A 15 -25.76 16.57 -19.41
N GLU A 16 -24.61 16.94 -19.95
CA GLU A 16 -23.32 16.65 -19.30
C GLU A 16 -23.22 17.42 -17.97
N GLY A 17 -22.83 16.72 -16.90
CA GLY A 17 -22.93 17.22 -15.53
C GLY A 17 -22.07 18.45 -15.25
N SER A 18 -20.99 18.67 -16.00
CA SER A 18 -20.14 19.86 -15.87
C SER A 18 -20.80 21.13 -16.43
N LEU A 19 -21.79 20.97 -17.33
CA LEU A 19 -22.58 22.08 -17.90
C LEU A 19 -23.78 22.45 -17.02
N SER A 20 -24.15 21.60 -16.06
CA SER A 20 -25.32 21.79 -15.19
C SER A 20 -24.93 22.47 -13.86
N LEU A 21 -24.49 23.72 -13.95
CA LEU A 21 -23.94 24.50 -12.82
C LEU A 21 -24.96 24.85 -11.73
N PHE A 22 -26.26 24.81 -12.04
CA PHE A 22 -27.34 25.22 -11.13
C PHE A 22 -28.30 24.09 -10.75
N SER A 23 -28.06 22.85 -11.19
CA SER A 23 -28.89 21.73 -10.77
C SER A 23 -28.56 21.31 -9.34
N LEU A 24 -29.59 21.16 -8.52
CA LEU A 24 -29.46 20.53 -7.21
C LEU A 24 -29.06 19.05 -7.42
N PRO A 25 -27.95 18.59 -6.84
CA PRO A 25 -27.57 17.19 -6.94
C PRO A 25 -28.61 16.31 -6.23
N PRO A 26 -29.01 15.17 -6.82
CA PRO A 26 -29.93 14.25 -6.17
C PRO A 26 -29.30 13.65 -4.91
N THR A 27 -30.10 13.54 -3.85
CA THR A 27 -29.65 12.89 -2.60
C THR A 27 -29.82 11.38 -2.73
N ASN A 28 -28.76 10.63 -2.49
CA ASN A 28 -28.82 9.17 -2.48
C ASN A 28 -29.50 8.68 -1.19
N VAL A 29 -30.67 8.05 -1.33
CA VAL A 29 -31.45 7.45 -0.25
C VAL A 29 -31.42 5.91 -0.25
N ALA A 30 -30.68 5.30 -1.18
CA ALA A 30 -30.68 3.85 -1.36
C ALA A 30 -29.78 3.11 -0.36
N ILE A 31 -28.78 3.80 0.23
CA ILE A 31 -27.83 3.20 1.18
C ILE A 31 -28.37 3.37 2.60
N ASN A 32 -28.85 2.27 3.20
CA ASN A 32 -29.39 2.29 4.57
C ASN A 32 -28.30 2.25 5.66
N LYS A 33 -27.22 1.49 5.42
CA LYS A 33 -26.13 1.28 6.39
C LYS A 33 -24.81 0.99 5.67
N THR A 34 -23.72 1.43 6.25
CA THR A 34 -22.35 1.10 5.82
C THR A 34 -21.52 0.66 7.01
N ASN A 35 -20.70 -0.37 6.82
CA ASN A 35 -19.78 -0.90 7.81
C ASN A 35 -18.43 -1.23 7.15
N VAL A 36 -17.36 -1.09 7.92
CA VAL A 36 -16.01 -1.51 7.52
C VAL A 36 -15.75 -2.90 8.08
N ARG A 37 -15.17 -3.79 7.27
CA ARG A 37 -14.85 -5.16 7.67
C ARG A 37 -13.34 -5.34 7.69
N GLU A 38 -12.82 -5.78 8.84
CA GLU A 38 -11.43 -6.20 8.96
C GLU A 38 -11.28 -7.63 8.41
N LEU A 39 -10.31 -7.82 7.51
CA LEU A 39 -9.95 -9.13 6.98
C LEU A 39 -8.60 -9.53 7.55
N LEU A 40 -8.56 -10.67 8.24
CA LEU A 40 -7.33 -11.28 8.71
C LEU A 40 -6.71 -12.16 7.61
N PRO A 41 -5.38 -12.28 7.55
CA PRO A 41 -4.74 -13.17 6.61
C PRO A 41 -5.11 -14.63 6.94
N LEU A 42 -5.43 -15.39 5.90
CA LEU A 42 -5.63 -16.84 5.95
C LEU A 42 -4.30 -17.60 5.98
N SER A 43 -3.25 -17.01 5.42
CA SER A 43 -1.90 -17.57 5.46
C SER A 43 -1.17 -17.17 6.74
N ALA A 44 -0.23 -18.02 7.16
CA ALA A 44 0.66 -17.70 8.26
C ALA A 44 1.50 -16.46 7.93
N LEU A 45 1.70 -15.58 8.92
CA LEU A 45 2.57 -14.41 8.81
C LEU A 45 4.05 -14.84 8.79
N ASN A 46 4.49 -15.43 7.69
CA ASN A 46 5.89 -15.71 7.41
C ASN A 46 6.53 -14.52 6.67
N GLN A 47 7.86 -14.40 6.67
CA GLN A 47 8.51 -13.25 6.04
C GLN A 47 8.55 -13.32 4.51
N THR A 48 8.25 -14.46 3.91
CA THR A 48 8.47 -14.73 2.47
C THR A 48 7.19 -14.92 1.66
N GLY A 49 6.09 -15.31 2.33
CA GLY A 49 4.94 -15.89 1.66
C GLY A 49 4.01 -14.89 0.99
N PRO A 50 3.09 -15.40 0.15
CA PRO A 50 1.91 -14.65 -0.21
C PRO A 50 0.96 -14.52 0.97
N TYR A 51 0.49 -13.30 1.22
CA TYR A 51 -0.59 -13.04 2.17
C TYR A 51 -1.93 -13.17 1.46
N LEU A 52 -2.73 -14.12 1.92
CA LEU A 52 -4.04 -14.42 1.36
C LEU A 52 -5.11 -13.79 2.24
N PHE A 53 -5.89 -12.88 1.69
CA PHE A 53 -7.08 -12.32 2.35
C PHE A 53 -8.32 -12.73 1.58
N ARG A 54 -9.36 -13.17 2.29
CA ARG A 54 -10.61 -13.59 1.67
C ARG A 54 -11.78 -12.82 2.26
N LEU A 55 -12.51 -12.13 1.40
CA LEU A 55 -13.83 -11.60 1.70
C LEU A 55 -14.85 -12.67 1.29
N PHE A 56 -15.38 -13.39 2.28
CA PHE A 56 -16.44 -14.37 2.06
C PHE A 56 -17.69 -13.72 1.48
N SER A 57 -18.40 -14.48 0.65
CA SER A 57 -19.69 -14.09 0.09
C SER A 57 -20.67 -13.70 1.20
N ASP A 58 -21.30 -12.54 1.02
CA ASP A 58 -22.32 -12.01 1.90
C ASP A 58 -23.46 -11.42 1.06
N SER A 59 -24.62 -11.29 1.67
CA SER A 59 -25.81 -10.64 1.13
C SER A 59 -25.64 -9.14 0.85
N GLN A 60 -24.62 -8.52 1.43
CA GLN A 60 -24.32 -7.09 1.32
C GLN A 60 -23.51 -6.77 0.05
N TYR A 61 -23.76 -5.58 -0.52
CA TYR A 61 -22.90 -5.02 -1.56
C TYR A 61 -21.55 -4.59 -0.97
N CYS A 62 -20.47 -4.76 -1.73
CA CYS A 62 -19.12 -4.41 -1.27
C CYS A 62 -18.55 -3.24 -2.07
N ASP A 63 -18.02 -2.24 -1.37
CA ASP A 63 -17.26 -1.16 -1.97
C ASP A 63 -15.77 -1.49 -1.97
N LEU A 64 -15.23 -1.83 -3.15
CA LEU A 64 -13.81 -2.14 -3.31
C LEU A 64 -12.93 -0.87 -3.40
N SER A 65 -13.52 0.32 -3.58
CA SER A 65 -12.77 1.58 -3.67
C SER A 65 -12.12 1.99 -2.35
N LYS A 66 -12.62 1.46 -1.23
CA LYS A 66 -12.13 1.71 0.13
C LYS A 66 -11.45 0.47 0.71
N THR A 67 -10.66 -0.22 -0.12
CA THR A 67 -9.85 -1.35 0.32
C THR A 67 -8.48 -0.84 0.77
N TYR A 68 -8.13 -1.10 2.02
CA TYR A 68 -6.86 -0.68 2.61
C TYR A 68 -6.09 -1.89 3.15
N LEU A 69 -4.77 -1.85 3.01
CA LEU A 69 -3.83 -2.78 3.63
C LEU A 69 -3.26 -2.13 4.88
N TYR A 70 -3.44 -2.79 6.01
CA TYR A 70 -2.85 -2.43 7.29
C TYR A 70 -1.65 -3.32 7.57
N LEU A 71 -0.50 -2.72 7.90
CA LEU A 71 0.74 -3.43 8.21
C LEU A 71 1.34 -2.90 9.50
N LEU A 72 1.76 -3.81 10.38
CA LEU A 72 2.56 -3.54 11.54
C LEU A 72 3.96 -4.14 11.29
N SER A 73 4.99 -3.30 11.22
CA SER A 73 6.35 -3.75 10.89
C SER A 73 7.40 -3.15 11.81
N SER A 74 8.51 -3.87 11.99
CA SER A 74 9.72 -3.40 12.66
C SER A 74 10.94 -3.70 11.79
N ILE A 75 12.03 -2.97 11.99
CA ILE A 75 13.31 -3.26 11.32
C ILE A 75 14.17 -4.02 12.32
N GLU A 76 14.61 -5.22 11.94
CA GLU A 76 15.49 -6.07 12.75
C GLU A 76 16.81 -6.33 12.02
N ARG A 77 17.91 -6.42 12.77
CA ARG A 77 19.23 -6.81 12.29
C ARG A 77 19.70 -8.09 12.96
N LYS A 78 20.61 -8.81 12.31
CA LYS A 78 21.35 -9.90 12.96
C LYS A 78 22.43 -9.33 13.87
N ASN A 79 22.53 -9.87 15.08
CA ASN A 79 23.63 -9.61 15.99
C ASN A 79 24.84 -10.51 15.64
N THR A 80 26.00 -10.28 16.27
CA THR A 80 27.20 -11.13 16.09
C THR A 80 26.96 -12.60 16.45
N ALA A 81 25.96 -12.88 17.29
CA ALA A 81 25.50 -14.22 17.65
C ALA A 81 24.51 -14.85 16.64
N GLY A 82 24.11 -14.12 15.59
CA GLY A 82 23.17 -14.59 14.57
C GLY A 82 21.68 -14.41 14.92
N GLU A 83 21.36 -13.85 16.08
CA GLU A 83 19.99 -13.58 16.53
C GLU A 83 19.43 -12.29 15.93
N TRP A 84 18.13 -12.26 15.64
CA TRP A 84 17.43 -11.06 15.17
C TRP A 84 17.09 -10.14 16.33
N VAL A 85 17.61 -8.91 16.29
CA VAL A 85 17.42 -7.87 17.30
C VAL A 85 16.88 -6.62 16.62
N PRO A 86 15.89 -5.92 17.20
CA PRO A 86 15.41 -4.65 16.64
C PRO A 86 16.55 -3.63 16.58
N ILE A 87 16.49 -2.74 15.58
CA ILE A 87 17.48 -1.67 15.45
C ILE A 87 17.51 -0.80 16.70
N SER A 88 18.72 -0.48 17.18
CA SER A 88 18.92 0.42 18.31
C SER A 88 19.73 1.61 17.84
N ASP A 89 19.13 2.81 17.77
CA ASP A 89 19.78 4.06 17.34
C ASP A 89 21.01 4.46 18.19
N THR A 90 21.24 3.73 19.27
CA THR A 90 22.43 3.83 20.12
C THR A 90 23.69 3.35 19.43
N GLU A 91 23.60 2.33 18.56
CA GLU A 91 24.75 1.75 17.89
C GLU A 91 25.11 2.55 16.62
N PRO A 92 26.40 2.88 16.38
CA PRO A 92 26.84 3.57 15.16
C PRO A 92 26.47 2.82 13.88
N THR A 93 26.38 1.49 13.97
CA THR A 93 25.98 0.59 12.89
C THR A 93 24.53 0.78 12.49
N ASP A 94 23.65 1.22 13.39
CA ASP A 94 22.20 1.21 13.18
C ASP A 94 21.68 2.60 12.75
N LYS A 95 22.46 3.66 13.02
CA LYS A 95 22.13 5.03 12.65
C LYS A 95 21.91 5.20 11.14
N HIS A 96 20.85 5.90 10.74
CA HIS A 96 20.52 6.16 9.33
C HIS A 96 20.09 4.93 8.52
N VAL A 97 19.61 3.86 9.16
CA VAL A 97 18.85 2.81 8.46
C VAL A 97 17.38 3.20 8.46
N GLY A 98 16.72 3.07 7.30
CA GLY A 98 15.31 3.41 7.17
C GLY A 98 14.62 2.63 6.06
N VAL A 99 13.36 2.96 5.82
CA VAL A 99 12.57 2.37 4.75
C VAL A 99 12.59 3.24 3.50
N ILE A 100 12.36 2.58 2.35
CA ILE A 100 12.09 3.25 1.08
C ILE A 100 10.85 4.15 1.17
N GLN A 101 10.76 5.10 0.25
CA GLN A 101 9.58 5.93 0.08
C GLN A 101 8.32 5.09 -0.10
N ASN A 102 7.24 5.54 0.55
CA ASN A 102 5.93 4.90 0.47
C ASN A 102 5.97 3.39 0.82
N PHE A 103 6.66 3.07 1.92
CA PHE A 103 6.91 1.71 2.38
C PHE A 103 5.64 0.83 2.36
N GLY A 104 4.48 1.36 2.76
CA GLY A 104 3.24 0.56 2.81
C GLY A 104 2.79 0.04 1.43
N SER A 105 2.88 0.85 0.38
CA SER A 105 2.62 0.41 -1.00
C SER A 105 3.78 -0.42 -1.56
N SER A 106 5.01 0.03 -1.31
CA SER A 106 6.24 -0.59 -1.80
C SER A 106 6.48 -1.99 -1.27
N PHE A 107 5.88 -2.31 -0.11
CA PHE A 107 5.80 -3.64 0.48
C PHE A 107 5.18 -4.68 -0.47
N ILE A 108 4.25 -4.25 -1.32
CA ILE A 108 3.55 -5.11 -2.28
C ILE A 108 4.37 -5.21 -3.57
N ARG A 109 4.92 -6.39 -3.83
CA ARG A 109 5.55 -6.71 -5.11
C ARG A 109 4.52 -7.02 -6.19
N SER A 110 3.55 -7.86 -5.84
CA SER A 110 2.48 -8.32 -6.73
C SER A 110 1.17 -8.39 -5.96
N LEU A 111 0.10 -7.90 -6.58
CA LEU A 111 -1.27 -8.01 -6.13
C LEU A 111 -2.08 -8.76 -7.18
N LYS A 112 -2.68 -9.87 -6.76
CA LYS A 112 -3.69 -10.60 -7.55
C LYS A 112 -5.04 -10.54 -6.86
N VAL A 113 -6.08 -10.27 -7.63
CA VAL A 113 -7.46 -10.21 -7.14
C VAL A 113 -8.31 -11.19 -7.93
N ASN A 114 -8.86 -12.18 -7.22
CA ASN A 114 -9.77 -13.17 -7.78
C ASN A 114 -11.17 -12.93 -7.25
N ILE A 115 -12.16 -12.90 -8.14
CA ILE A 115 -13.58 -12.81 -7.78
C ILE A 115 -14.27 -14.09 -8.23
N SER A 116 -14.87 -14.80 -7.29
CA SER A 116 -15.63 -16.03 -7.55
C SER A 116 -14.86 -17.07 -8.38
N GLY A 117 -13.55 -17.17 -8.14
CA GLY A 117 -12.64 -18.10 -8.81
C GLY A 117 -12.03 -17.60 -10.13
N ILE A 118 -12.39 -16.41 -10.60
CA ILE A 118 -11.85 -15.80 -11.82
C ILE A 118 -10.83 -14.72 -11.43
N GLU A 119 -9.64 -14.75 -12.01
CA GLU A 119 -8.65 -13.67 -11.85
C GLU A 119 -9.12 -12.43 -12.61
N VAL A 120 -9.40 -11.35 -11.88
CA VAL A 120 -9.88 -10.07 -12.45
C VAL A 120 -8.74 -9.06 -12.55
N PHE A 121 -7.70 -9.20 -11.72
CA PHE A 121 -6.56 -8.30 -11.71
C PHE A 121 -5.28 -9.03 -11.34
N ASP A 122 -4.21 -8.79 -12.11
CA ASP A 122 -2.84 -9.20 -11.80
C ASP A 122 -1.88 -8.05 -12.15
N SER A 123 -1.14 -7.57 -11.16
CA SER A 123 -0.14 -6.52 -11.36
C SER A 123 1.23 -7.03 -11.79
N SER A 124 1.41 -8.35 -11.95
CA SER A 124 2.72 -9.00 -12.09
C SER A 124 3.66 -8.52 -10.96
N ILE A 125 4.96 -8.35 -11.23
CA ILE A 125 5.99 -7.99 -10.22
C ILE A 125 6.19 -6.48 -9.99
N TYR A 126 5.45 -5.63 -10.70
CA TYR A 126 5.71 -4.18 -10.75
C TYR A 126 4.63 -3.34 -10.04
N TYR A 127 3.91 -3.94 -9.08
CA TYR A 127 2.84 -3.25 -8.36
C TYR A 127 3.30 -1.94 -7.74
N HIS A 128 4.39 -2.00 -6.97
CA HIS A 128 4.98 -0.86 -6.26
C HIS A 128 5.34 0.30 -7.19
N TYR A 129 5.91 0.03 -8.37
CA TYR A 129 6.21 1.09 -9.35
C TYR A 129 4.94 1.69 -9.94
N ARG A 130 3.97 0.86 -10.33
CA ARG A 130 2.68 1.32 -10.86
C ARG A 130 1.98 2.21 -9.85
N ASP A 131 1.90 1.76 -8.60
CA ASP A 131 1.23 2.50 -7.55
C ASP A 131 1.96 3.80 -7.22
N TYR A 132 3.29 3.78 -7.12
CA TYR A 132 4.09 4.99 -6.92
C TYR A 132 3.84 6.06 -8.00
N ILE A 133 3.87 5.67 -9.29
CA ILE A 133 3.61 6.60 -10.40
C ILE A 133 2.17 7.13 -10.36
N MET A 134 1.21 6.26 -10.07
CA MET A 134 -0.19 6.68 -9.94
C MET A 134 -0.42 7.61 -8.76
N GLN A 135 0.33 7.43 -7.67
CA GLN A 135 0.26 8.31 -6.51
C GLN A 135 0.84 9.69 -6.81
N GLU A 136 2.00 9.74 -7.49
CA GLU A 136 2.66 10.99 -7.86
C GLU A 136 1.86 11.81 -8.89
N LEU A 137 1.33 11.15 -9.91
CA LEU A 137 0.64 11.83 -11.02
C LEU A 137 -0.87 11.98 -10.79
N GLY A 138 -1.47 11.09 -10.00
CA GLY A 138 -2.92 10.98 -9.87
C GLY A 138 -3.53 11.77 -8.70
N TYR A 139 -2.74 12.14 -7.69
CA TYR A 139 -3.26 12.81 -6.49
C TYR A 139 -2.64 14.19 -6.28
N SER A 140 -3.44 15.09 -5.70
CA SER A 140 -2.97 16.41 -5.31
C SER A 140 -1.92 16.33 -4.20
N HIS A 141 -1.12 17.39 -4.05
CA HIS A 141 -0.11 17.48 -2.99
C HIS A 141 -0.71 17.31 -1.59
N GLU A 142 -1.92 17.83 -1.37
CA GLU A 142 -2.62 17.74 -0.09
C GLU A 142 -2.98 16.31 0.29
N ILE A 143 -3.46 15.50 -0.68
CA ILE A 143 -3.78 14.09 -0.44
C ILE A 143 -2.50 13.29 -0.19
N ARG A 144 -1.41 13.58 -0.92
CA ARG A 144 -0.09 12.99 -0.68
C ARG A 144 0.42 13.26 0.73
N LYS A 145 0.26 14.49 1.21
CA LYS A 145 0.64 14.85 2.58
C LYS A 145 -0.24 14.21 3.65
N ALA A 146 -1.55 14.09 3.44
CA ALA A 146 -2.45 13.57 4.48
C ALA A 146 -2.57 12.04 4.46
N LEU A 147 -2.97 11.47 3.32
CA LEU A 147 -3.30 10.06 3.22
C LEU A 147 -2.06 9.20 3.00
N HIS A 148 -1.16 9.62 2.11
CA HIS A 148 0.01 8.81 1.76
C HIS A 148 1.10 8.86 2.83
N GLU A 149 1.11 9.87 3.72
CA GLU A 149 1.97 9.89 4.90
C GLU A 149 1.71 8.69 5.83
N ALA A 150 0.47 8.18 5.88
CA ALA A 150 0.12 6.93 6.60
C ALA A 150 0.78 5.68 5.99
N GLY A 151 1.23 5.75 4.73
CA GLY A 151 2.02 4.74 4.04
C GLY A 151 3.54 4.99 4.09
N CYS A 152 3.99 5.96 4.89
CA CYS A 152 5.37 6.48 4.94
C CYS A 152 5.83 7.17 3.64
N TYR A 153 4.93 7.88 2.96
CA TYR A 153 5.30 8.79 1.87
C TYR A 153 5.68 10.17 2.45
N TYR A 154 6.93 10.59 2.25
CA TYR A 154 7.43 11.93 2.60
C TYR A 154 8.21 12.53 1.45
N VAL A 155 7.94 13.79 1.11
CA VAL A 155 8.67 14.47 0.03
C VAL A 155 10.11 14.74 0.48
N ASP A 156 11.07 14.32 -0.34
CA ASP A 156 12.49 14.56 -0.12
C ASP A 156 12.92 15.88 -0.79
N ASP A 157 13.77 16.67 -0.13
CA ASP A 157 14.22 17.99 -0.60
C ASP A 157 15.30 17.88 -1.70
N ASN A 158 16.16 16.86 -1.63
CA ASN A 158 17.29 16.61 -2.54
C ASN A 158 17.25 15.16 -3.07
N ASP A 159 18.38 14.64 -3.58
CA ASP A 159 18.51 13.25 -4.06
C ASP A 159 17.96 12.23 -3.06
N GLN A 160 16.96 11.45 -3.48
CA GLN A 160 16.11 10.59 -2.63
C GLN A 160 16.87 9.55 -1.80
N ASN A 161 18.11 9.22 -2.19
CA ASN A 161 18.94 8.22 -1.52
C ASN A 161 19.86 8.81 -0.43
N LEU A 162 19.80 10.13 -0.20
CA LEU A 162 20.66 10.77 0.78
C LEU A 162 20.06 10.69 2.20
N TYR A 163 20.83 10.13 3.13
CA TYR A 163 20.43 9.95 4.53
C TYR A 163 20.18 11.27 5.29
N THR A 164 20.61 12.41 4.75
CA THR A 164 20.39 13.74 5.34
C THR A 164 19.07 14.36 4.90
N ASN A 165 18.32 13.72 4.00
CA ASN A 165 17.05 14.26 3.54
C ASN A 165 16.01 14.28 4.65
N LYS A 166 15.21 15.35 4.68
CA LYS A 166 14.12 15.48 5.66
C LYS A 166 13.11 14.34 5.55
N GLY A 167 12.71 13.97 4.33
CA GLY A 167 11.76 12.86 4.12
C GLY A 167 12.33 11.53 4.61
N PHE A 168 13.58 11.21 4.28
CA PHE A 168 14.26 10.03 4.82
C PHE A 168 14.32 10.03 6.35
N THR A 169 14.71 11.15 6.97
CA THR A 169 14.78 11.22 8.45
C THR A 169 13.40 11.04 9.10
N ALA A 170 12.34 11.55 8.48
CA ALA A 170 10.96 11.33 8.94
C ALA A 170 10.56 9.85 8.82
N ARG A 171 10.89 9.19 7.70
CA ARG A 171 10.66 7.74 7.52
C ARG A 171 11.43 6.91 8.55
N ALA A 172 12.72 7.19 8.74
CA ALA A 172 13.56 6.47 9.70
C ALA A 172 13.08 6.69 11.15
N SER A 173 12.60 7.89 11.48
CA SER A 173 12.07 8.20 12.82
C SER A 173 10.88 7.32 13.24
N ARG A 174 10.12 6.79 12.28
CA ARG A 174 9.00 5.87 12.54
C ARG A 174 9.44 4.50 13.08
N PHE A 175 10.70 4.14 12.85
CA PHE A 175 11.31 2.89 13.30
C PHE A 175 12.40 3.11 14.35
N ALA A 176 12.60 4.36 14.79
CA ALA A 176 13.61 4.73 15.77
C ALA A 176 13.42 3.96 17.09
N GLY A 177 14.54 3.59 17.71
CA GLY A 177 14.56 2.84 18.96
C GLY A 177 13.92 1.44 18.88
N GLY A 178 13.83 0.86 17.68
CA GLY A 178 13.27 -0.48 17.49
C GLY A 178 11.75 -0.54 17.61
N GLN A 179 11.08 0.61 17.47
CA GLN A 179 9.63 0.69 17.55
C GLN A 179 8.96 0.02 16.35
N GLN A 180 7.74 -0.48 16.59
CA GLN A 180 6.88 -1.01 15.53
C GLN A 180 6.17 0.17 14.85
N CYS A 181 6.30 0.24 13.54
CA CYS A 181 5.59 1.21 12.71
C CYS A 181 4.27 0.60 12.22
N GLU A 182 3.18 1.32 12.43
CA GLU A 182 1.89 1.04 11.81
C GLU A 182 1.78 1.81 10.50
N THR A 183 1.44 1.12 9.42
CA THR A 183 1.19 1.73 8.11
C THR A 183 -0.15 1.28 7.55
N MET A 184 -0.82 2.19 6.85
CA MET A 184 -2.13 1.96 6.24
C MET A 184 -2.15 2.57 4.85
N VAL A 185 -2.42 1.75 3.84
CA VAL A 185 -2.33 2.14 2.43
C VAL A 185 -3.52 1.64 1.65
N LYS A 186 -4.06 2.47 0.76
CA LYS A 186 -5.13 2.07 -0.16
C LYS A 186 -4.58 1.14 -1.24
N LEU A 187 -5.22 -0.01 -1.44
CA LEU A 187 -4.87 -0.91 -2.53
C LEU A 187 -5.33 -0.36 -3.88
N ASN A 188 -4.38 -0.22 -4.79
CA ASN A 188 -4.60 0.24 -6.15
C ASN A 188 -4.76 -0.92 -7.15
N PHE A 189 -5.99 -1.21 -7.53
CA PHE A 189 -6.36 -2.14 -8.60
C PHE A 189 -7.55 -1.58 -9.38
N ASP A 190 -7.85 -2.10 -10.56
CA ASP A 190 -8.79 -1.45 -11.47
C ASP A 190 -10.21 -1.36 -10.91
N LEU A 191 -10.69 -2.38 -10.22
CA LEU A 191 -12.00 -2.36 -9.55
C LEU A 191 -12.07 -1.40 -8.35
N ALA A 192 -10.95 -0.97 -7.78
CA ALA A 192 -10.93 0.04 -6.72
C ALA A 192 -11.07 1.47 -7.26
N ARG A 193 -11.02 1.65 -8.59
CA ARG A 193 -11.09 2.97 -9.25
C ARG A 193 -12.45 3.29 -9.88
N GLN A 194 -13.40 2.37 -9.81
CA GLN A 194 -14.78 2.63 -10.22
C GLN A 194 -15.64 3.03 -9.02
N ASN A 195 -16.69 3.82 -9.28
CA ASN A 195 -17.68 4.23 -8.27
C ASN A 195 -18.80 3.18 -8.08
N ALA A 196 -18.76 2.06 -8.82
CA ALA A 196 -19.77 1.02 -8.76
C ALA A 196 -19.46 0.01 -7.64
N LEU A 197 -20.49 -0.34 -6.87
CA LEU A 197 -20.42 -1.38 -5.84
C LEU A 197 -20.35 -2.76 -6.48
N MET A 198 -19.57 -3.66 -5.87
CA MET A 198 -19.56 -5.06 -6.23
C MET A 198 -20.88 -5.71 -5.80
N LEU A 199 -21.44 -6.54 -6.68
CA LEU A 199 -22.66 -7.30 -6.43
C LEU A 199 -22.50 -8.21 -5.20
N ASN A 200 -23.64 -8.49 -4.56
CA ASN A 200 -23.69 -9.40 -3.43
C ASN A 200 -23.37 -10.85 -3.83
N ASN A 201 -23.12 -11.68 -2.82
CA ASN A 201 -22.80 -13.10 -2.92
C ASN A 201 -21.56 -13.42 -3.77
N GLN A 202 -20.66 -12.46 -3.94
CA GLN A 202 -19.36 -12.67 -4.60
C GLN A 202 -18.27 -12.90 -3.55
N ASP A 203 -17.40 -13.86 -3.80
CA ASP A 203 -16.23 -14.14 -2.97
C ASP A 203 -15.01 -13.44 -3.57
N VAL A 204 -14.25 -12.69 -2.77
CA VAL A 204 -13.06 -11.96 -3.24
C VAL A 204 -11.83 -12.45 -2.50
N ILE A 205 -10.81 -12.85 -3.26
CA ILE A 205 -9.52 -13.29 -2.73
C ILE A 205 -8.44 -12.32 -3.20
N PHE A 206 -7.76 -11.71 -2.24
CA PHE A 206 -6.56 -10.92 -2.46
C PHE A 206 -5.34 -11.78 -2.16
N THR A 207 -4.45 -11.91 -3.14
CA THR A 207 -3.14 -12.54 -2.98
C THR A 207 -2.08 -11.47 -3.08
N ILE A 208 -1.40 -11.19 -1.97
CA ILE A 208 -0.39 -10.14 -1.87
C ILE A 208 0.98 -10.79 -1.73
N HIS A 209 1.85 -10.60 -2.71
CA HIS A 209 3.24 -11.01 -2.60
C HIS A 209 4.09 -9.87 -2.08
N ARG A 210 4.90 -10.17 -1.06
CA ARG A 210 5.86 -9.24 -0.48
C ARG A 210 7.01 -8.92 -1.44
N ASN A 211 7.54 -7.70 -1.34
CA ASN A 211 8.80 -7.32 -1.96
C ASN A 211 10.03 -7.79 -1.18
N ASN A 212 11.19 -7.81 -1.86
CA ASN A 212 12.44 -8.22 -1.23
C ASN A 212 12.87 -7.20 -0.18
N ASP A 213 13.44 -7.65 0.94
CA ASP A 213 14.00 -6.79 1.99
C ASP A 213 15.07 -5.83 1.46
N ALA A 214 15.86 -6.29 0.49
CA ALA A 214 16.86 -5.44 -0.18
C ALA A 214 16.23 -4.24 -0.92
N PHE A 215 14.98 -4.35 -1.35
CA PHE A 215 14.26 -3.23 -1.98
C PHE A 215 13.58 -2.33 -0.94
N LEU A 216 13.12 -2.90 0.18
CA LEU A 216 12.35 -2.16 1.19
C LEU A 216 13.22 -1.32 2.12
N LEU A 217 14.47 -1.76 2.34
CA LEU A 217 15.42 -1.10 3.23
C LEU A 217 16.33 -0.15 2.45
N LEU A 218 16.51 1.04 2.99
CA LEU A 218 17.48 2.01 2.50
C LEU A 218 18.57 2.20 3.55
N THR A 219 19.81 1.96 3.14
CA THR A 219 21.01 2.12 3.95
C THR A 219 21.94 3.12 3.26
N PRO A 220 22.75 3.87 4.02
CA PRO A 220 23.64 4.86 3.43
C PRO A 220 24.79 4.18 2.67
N PRO A 221 25.31 4.79 1.59
CA PRO A 221 26.29 4.17 0.68
C PRO A 221 27.57 3.65 1.36
N TRP A 222 27.99 4.28 2.46
CA TRP A 222 29.19 3.87 3.20
C TRP A 222 28.99 2.58 4.01
N LYS A 223 27.74 2.14 4.21
CA LYS A 223 27.41 0.83 4.83
C LYS A 223 27.28 -0.30 3.81
N THR A 224 26.98 0.05 2.56
CA THR A 224 26.90 -0.85 1.41
C THR A 224 28.28 -1.40 1.00
N ALA A 225 29.36 -0.71 1.37
CA ALA A 225 30.72 -1.07 1.01
C ALA A 225 31.45 -1.77 2.19
N GLY A 226 31.29 -3.09 2.31
CA GLY A 226 32.27 -3.90 3.04
C GLY A 226 33.63 -3.91 2.32
N ALA A 227 34.71 -4.35 2.99
CA ALA A 227 36.08 -4.42 2.47
C ALA A 227 36.29 -5.31 1.21
N GLY A 228 35.21 -5.83 0.61
CA GLY A 228 35.18 -6.60 -0.63
C GLY A 228 34.04 -6.22 -1.59
N GLY A 229 33.38 -5.06 -1.41
CA GLY A 229 32.31 -4.59 -2.30
C GLY A 229 30.96 -5.32 -2.17
N VAL A 230 30.77 -6.11 -1.11
CA VAL A 230 29.52 -6.82 -0.81
C VAL A 230 28.69 -5.98 0.16
N ASP A 231 27.38 -5.83 -0.10
CA ASP A 231 26.44 -5.12 0.77
C ASP A 231 26.14 -5.96 2.03
N VAL A 232 26.80 -5.59 3.13
CA VAL A 232 26.72 -6.29 4.42
C VAL A 232 25.33 -6.15 5.06
N TRP A 233 24.54 -5.14 4.69
CA TRP A 233 23.26 -4.86 5.35
C TRP A 233 22.08 -5.58 4.71
N HIS A 234 22.08 -5.74 3.39
CA HIS A 234 20.99 -6.46 2.71
C HIS A 234 20.89 -7.94 3.10
N GLU A 235 21.98 -8.55 3.58
CA GLU A 235 21.99 -9.94 4.06
C GLU A 235 21.69 -10.09 5.56
N ASN A 236 21.81 -8.98 6.30
CA ASN A 236 21.78 -8.97 7.77
C ASN A 236 20.66 -8.11 8.38
N ALA A 237 19.85 -7.43 7.57
CA ALA A 237 18.68 -6.67 8.01
C ALA A 237 17.42 -7.13 7.28
N ILE A 238 16.32 -7.21 8.03
CA ILE A 238 15.00 -7.57 7.50
C ILE A 238 13.95 -6.59 8.03
N VAL A 239 12.91 -6.39 7.24
CA VAL A 239 11.68 -5.83 7.78
C VAL A 239 10.85 -6.97 8.35
N LYS A 240 10.61 -7.00 9.66
CA LYS A 240 9.79 -8.03 10.27
C LYS A 240 8.35 -7.55 10.39
N ILE A 241 7.45 -8.35 9.84
CA ILE A 241 6.02 -8.20 10.10
C ILE A 241 5.73 -8.66 11.52
N CYS A 242 5.12 -7.79 12.31
CA CYS A 242 4.74 -8.08 13.67
C CYS A 242 3.27 -8.49 13.70
N GLY A 243 2.96 -9.64 14.31
CA GLY A 243 1.59 -10.01 14.61
C GLY A 243 1.04 -9.11 15.71
N LYS A 244 -0.15 -8.56 15.51
CA LYS A 244 -0.87 -7.87 16.58
C LYS A 244 -1.49 -8.94 17.50
N THR A 245 -0.87 -9.20 18.64
CA THR A 245 -1.54 -9.91 19.76
C THR A 245 -2.61 -8.97 20.31
N ARG A 246 -3.89 -9.29 20.08
CA ARG A 246 -4.99 -8.67 20.80
C ARG A 246 -5.02 -9.16 22.24
#